data_AF-A0A9C9GDW8-F1
#
_entry.id   AF-A0A9C9GDW8-F1
#
_cell.length_a   1.000
_cell.length_b   1.000
_cell.length_c   1.000
_cell.angle_alpha   90.00
_cell.angle_beta   90.00
_cell.angle_gamma   90.00
#
_symmetry.space_group_name_H-M   'P 1'
#
loop_
_entity.id
_entity.type
_entity.pdbx_description
1 polymer ?
#
loop_
_entity_poly.entity_id
_entity_poly.type
_entity_poly.pdbx_seq_one_letter_code
_entity_poly.pdbx_strand_id
1 'polypeptide(L)'
;MTVNFKTIESRVLQETLYHYRVDPGMDLYVLPRPGYEKKYAIFSTRFGSIDNRFRVEPEEEETVLPDGVAHFLEHKLFEDDRGNVFDRFAALGASANAFTSFTQTTYLFSCTANFDQNLQLLLDFVQEPYFTEQTVQKEQGIIGQEIKMYEDHPHWRVFFNLLEGLYQKHPVRNDIAGTIESIARITPDLLYRCYRTFYHPANMAVFVVGDLEPDQVGWLVEDNLAPRRYKPLGTIVRLFPEEPEKINRRRTVQELVVSDPLFFIGFKDTVVGKLRGRELMRREILMELLLDIIFGISEKLYNQLYREDLIDENFGAEYTAEYN
;
A
#
# COMPACT_ATOMS: atom_id res chain seq x y z
N MET A 1 -3.56 18.37 -28.02
CA MET A 1 -4.90 17.87 -27.63
C MET A 1 -5.03 18.16 -26.15
N THR A 2 -6.08 18.85 -25.70
CA THR A 2 -6.24 19.21 -24.28
C THR A 2 -6.91 18.04 -23.58
N VAL A 3 -6.20 17.35 -22.68
CA VAL A 3 -6.79 16.28 -21.86
C VAL A 3 -7.76 16.95 -20.89
N ASN A 4 -9.01 16.50 -20.84
CA ASN A 4 -10.01 17.11 -19.95
C ASN A 4 -9.69 16.78 -18.48
N PHE A 5 -9.49 17.80 -17.65
CA PHE A 5 -9.30 17.67 -16.20
C PHE A 5 -10.32 18.47 -15.40
N LYS A 6 -10.42 18.13 -14.12
CA LYS A 6 -11.12 18.91 -13.09
C LYS A 6 -10.08 19.49 -12.14
N THR A 7 -10.32 20.71 -11.65
CA THR A 7 -9.48 21.31 -10.61
C THR A 7 -10.13 21.17 -9.24
N ILE A 8 -9.31 20.92 -8.22
CA ILE A 8 -9.69 20.90 -6.81
C ILE A 8 -8.81 21.93 -6.12
N GLU A 9 -9.42 23.00 -5.61
CA GLU A 9 -8.71 24.12 -4.99
C GLU A 9 -8.78 24.07 -3.46
N SER A 10 -7.63 24.20 -2.80
CA SER A 10 -7.54 24.41 -1.36
C SER A 10 -7.17 25.86 -1.07
N ARG A 11 -8.14 26.65 -0.59
CA ARG A 11 -7.89 28.05 -0.18
C ARG A 11 -6.97 28.17 1.02
N VAL A 12 -6.97 27.17 1.90
CA VAL A 12 -6.15 27.15 3.12
C VAL A 12 -4.69 26.89 2.78
N LEU A 13 -4.45 25.92 1.90
CA LEU A 13 -3.09 25.55 1.47
C LEU A 13 -2.59 26.41 0.31
N GLN A 14 -3.47 27.18 -0.33
CA GLN A 14 -3.18 27.96 -1.55
C GLN A 14 -2.65 27.07 -2.68
N GLU A 15 -3.29 25.91 -2.85
CA GLU A 15 -2.89 24.87 -3.80
C GLU A 15 -4.04 24.48 -4.72
N THR A 16 -3.69 24.13 -5.96
CA THR A 16 -4.62 23.62 -6.97
C THR A 16 -4.17 22.23 -7.40
N LEU A 17 -5.02 21.23 -7.17
CA LEU A 17 -4.84 19.86 -7.60
C LEU A 17 -5.61 19.64 -8.91
N TYR A 18 -4.94 19.05 -9.91
CA TYR A 18 -5.52 18.73 -11.20
C TYR A 18 -5.85 17.24 -11.24
N HIS A 19 -7.11 16.89 -11.47
CA HIS A 19 -7.60 15.51 -11.53
C HIS A 19 -8.05 15.18 -12.96
N TYR A 20 -7.40 14.18 -13.54
CA TYR A 20 -7.69 13.61 -14.84
C TYR A 20 -8.31 12.23 -14.64
N ARG A 21 -9.27 11.88 -15.52
CA ARG A 21 -9.77 10.52 -15.67
C ARG A 21 -9.29 9.99 -17.00
N VAL A 22 -8.16 9.28 -16.99
CA VAL A 22 -7.47 8.80 -18.20
C VAL A 22 -8.06 7.45 -18.62
N ASP A 23 -8.37 7.26 -19.90
CA ASP A 23 -8.85 5.97 -20.43
C ASP A 23 -7.83 4.84 -20.16
N PRO A 24 -8.23 3.64 -19.68
CA PRO A 24 -9.58 3.07 -19.55
C PRO A 24 -10.27 3.32 -18.19
N GLY A 25 -9.93 4.41 -17.50
CA GLY A 25 -10.54 4.80 -16.22
C GLY A 25 -9.56 4.95 -15.06
N MET A 26 -8.28 5.22 -15.33
CA MET A 26 -7.30 5.53 -14.29
C MET A 26 -7.53 6.93 -13.72
N ASP A 27 -7.40 7.09 -12.41
CA ASP A 27 -7.33 8.40 -11.79
C ASP A 27 -5.89 8.93 -11.86
N LEU A 28 -5.69 10.12 -12.41
CA LEU A 28 -4.40 10.82 -12.38
C LEU A 28 -4.56 12.15 -11.65
N TYR A 29 -3.68 12.38 -10.68
CA TYR A 29 -3.62 13.59 -9.89
C TYR A 29 -2.27 14.28 -10.11
N VAL A 30 -2.30 15.57 -10.45
CA VAL A 30 -1.10 16.40 -10.60
C VAL A 30 -1.19 17.57 -9.63
N LEU A 31 -0.22 17.68 -8.73
CA LEU A 31 -0.07 18.80 -7.80
C LEU A 31 1.19 19.62 -8.16
N PRO A 32 1.05 20.70 -8.94
CA PRO A 32 2.17 21.59 -9.25
C PRO A 32 2.76 22.23 -7.99
N ARG A 33 4.09 22.27 -7.93
CA ARG A 33 4.89 22.95 -6.91
C ARG A 33 5.98 23.79 -7.59
N PRO A 34 5.63 24.96 -8.16
CA PRO A 34 6.59 25.80 -8.87
C PRO A 34 7.82 26.12 -8.02
N GLY A 35 9.01 25.99 -8.60
CA GLY A 35 10.29 26.26 -7.92
C GLY A 35 10.83 25.11 -7.07
N TYR A 36 10.13 23.97 -6.96
CA TYR A 36 10.66 22.78 -6.29
C TYR A 36 11.50 21.95 -7.26
N GLU A 37 12.77 21.72 -6.92
CA GLU A 37 13.68 20.90 -7.75
C GLU A 37 13.25 19.43 -7.75
N LYS A 38 12.96 18.88 -6.55
CA LYS A 38 12.55 17.49 -6.38
C LYS A 38 11.11 17.29 -6.86
N LYS A 39 10.92 16.28 -7.69
CA LYS A 39 9.63 15.78 -8.17
C LYS A 39 9.41 14.37 -7.64
N TYR A 40 8.15 14.01 -7.43
CA TYR A 40 7.75 12.74 -6.86
C TYR A 40 6.53 12.20 -7.59
N ALA A 41 6.52 10.91 -7.87
CA ALA A 41 5.38 10.22 -8.46
C ALA A 41 5.12 8.91 -7.73
N ILE A 42 3.84 8.60 -7.54
CA ILE A 42 3.37 7.30 -7.07
C ILE A 42 2.37 6.73 -8.07
N PHE A 43 2.39 5.41 -8.22
CA PHE A 43 1.42 4.63 -8.96
C PHE A 43 0.92 3.51 -8.05
N SER A 44 -0.34 3.62 -7.63
CA SER A 44 -0.93 2.75 -6.61
C SER A 44 -2.08 1.94 -7.18
N THR A 45 -2.14 0.66 -6.80
CA THR A 45 -3.31 -0.19 -7.03
C THR A 45 -4.08 -0.41 -5.73
N ARG A 46 -5.41 -0.46 -5.81
CA ARG A 46 -6.28 -0.87 -4.70
C ARG A 46 -6.24 -2.40 -4.57
N PHE A 47 -5.09 -2.91 -4.15
CA PHE A 47 -4.85 -4.32 -3.87
C PHE A 47 -3.74 -4.45 -2.83
N GLY A 48 -4.11 -4.93 -1.65
CA GLY A 48 -3.19 -5.15 -0.53
C GLY A 48 -3.29 -6.57 0.03
N SER A 49 -2.64 -6.80 1.17
CA SER A 49 -2.56 -8.14 1.75
C SER A 49 -3.90 -8.71 2.21
N ILE A 50 -4.91 -7.87 2.50
CA ILE A 50 -6.22 -8.33 2.97
C ILE A 50 -7.11 -8.85 1.84
N ASP A 51 -6.77 -8.58 0.58
CA ASP A 51 -7.54 -8.95 -0.62
C ASP A 51 -7.33 -10.43 -1.01
N ASN A 52 -7.36 -11.35 -0.04
CA ASN A 52 -7.04 -12.76 -0.27
C ASN A 52 -8.22 -13.60 -0.78
N ARG A 53 -9.43 -13.02 -0.91
CA ARG A 53 -10.58 -13.67 -1.53
C ARG A 53 -11.44 -12.67 -2.29
N PHE A 54 -11.74 -12.96 -3.55
CA PHE A 54 -12.52 -12.09 -4.42
C PHE A 54 -13.20 -12.86 -5.55
N ARG A 55 -14.12 -12.20 -6.26
CA ARG A 55 -14.67 -12.64 -7.55
C ARG A 55 -14.80 -11.43 -8.48
N VAL A 56 -14.81 -11.66 -9.78
CA VAL A 56 -14.94 -10.60 -10.79
C VAL A 56 -16.23 -10.79 -11.57
N GLU A 57 -17.23 -9.96 -11.34
CA GLU A 57 -18.52 -10.09 -12.03
C GLU A 57 -18.36 -9.82 -13.54
N PRO A 58 -19.02 -10.59 -14.43
CA PRO A 58 -20.10 -11.55 -14.14
C PRO A 58 -19.64 -12.98 -13.81
N GLU A 59 -18.35 -13.25 -13.63
CA GLU A 59 -17.87 -14.58 -13.25
C GLU A 59 -18.35 -14.93 -11.82
N GLU A 60 -18.83 -16.16 -11.65
CA GLU A 60 -19.25 -16.68 -10.34
C GLU A 60 -18.10 -17.35 -9.57
N GLU A 61 -17.00 -17.68 -10.26
CA GLU A 61 -15.87 -18.36 -9.64
C GLU A 61 -15.16 -17.45 -8.63
N GLU A 62 -15.13 -17.91 -7.38
CA GLU A 62 -14.35 -17.25 -6.34
C GLU A 62 -12.88 -17.63 -6.46
N THR A 63 -12.02 -16.62 -6.38
CA THR A 63 -10.57 -16.80 -6.27
C THR A 63 -10.16 -16.66 -4.80
N VAL A 64 -9.43 -17.64 -4.30
CA VAL A 64 -8.76 -17.58 -2.98
C VAL A 64 -7.26 -17.55 -3.22
N LEU A 65 -6.60 -16.55 -2.67
CA LEU A 65 -5.16 -16.33 -2.78
C LEU A 65 -4.46 -16.87 -1.52
N PRO A 66 -3.28 -17.49 -1.67
CA PRO A 66 -2.34 -17.59 -0.57
C PRO A 66 -2.01 -16.17 -0.05
N ASP A 67 -1.86 -16.02 1.27
CA ASP A 67 -1.35 -14.77 1.84
C ASP A 67 0.05 -14.46 1.27
N GLY A 68 0.36 -13.18 1.10
CA GLY A 68 1.62 -12.71 0.51
C GLY A 68 1.57 -12.42 -0.99
N VAL A 69 0.48 -12.73 -1.71
CA VAL A 69 0.41 -12.49 -3.18
C VAL A 69 0.53 -11.01 -3.58
N ALA A 70 -0.03 -10.08 -2.80
CA ALA A 70 0.11 -8.64 -3.07
C ALA A 70 1.56 -8.18 -2.97
N HIS A 71 2.23 -8.56 -1.88
CA HIS A 71 3.65 -8.32 -1.64
C HIS A 71 4.55 -9.01 -2.68
N PHE A 72 4.19 -10.24 -3.08
CA PHE A 72 4.92 -10.97 -4.12
C PHE A 72 4.87 -10.26 -5.48
N LEU A 73 3.71 -9.70 -5.84
CA LEU A 73 3.57 -8.90 -7.07
C LEU A 73 4.43 -7.63 -7.00
N GLU A 74 4.48 -6.98 -5.83
CA GLU A 74 5.36 -5.82 -5.60
C GLU A 74 6.81 -6.12 -6.00
N HIS A 75 7.39 -7.18 -5.45
CA HIS A 75 8.74 -7.63 -5.78
C HIS A 75 8.88 -7.96 -7.27
N LYS A 76 7.94 -8.74 -7.81
CA LYS A 76 8.10 -9.29 -9.15
C LYS A 76 8.01 -8.25 -10.26
N LEU A 77 7.35 -7.11 -10.07
CA LEU A 77 7.27 -6.08 -11.10
C LEU A 77 8.59 -5.33 -11.32
N PHE A 78 9.54 -5.34 -10.37
CA PHE A 78 10.85 -4.70 -10.57
C PHE A 78 11.83 -5.49 -11.44
N GLU A 79 11.43 -6.65 -11.96
CA GLU A 79 12.27 -7.49 -12.83
C GLU A 79 11.53 -7.81 -14.12
N ASP A 80 12.09 -7.40 -15.24
CA ASP A 80 11.64 -7.72 -16.59
C ASP A 80 12.73 -8.49 -17.38
N ASP A 81 12.49 -8.74 -18.68
CA ASP A 81 13.44 -9.43 -19.56
C ASP A 81 14.73 -8.61 -19.85
N ARG A 82 14.74 -7.32 -19.53
CA ARG A 82 15.89 -6.41 -19.62
C ARG A 82 16.66 -6.34 -18.30
N GLY A 83 16.15 -6.94 -17.23
CA GLY A 83 16.80 -7.04 -15.92
C GLY A 83 16.12 -6.21 -14.84
N ASN A 84 16.92 -5.65 -13.95
CA ASN A 84 16.43 -4.89 -12.79
C ASN A 84 16.02 -3.46 -13.18
N VAL A 85 14.77 -3.09 -12.87
CA VAL A 85 14.20 -1.77 -13.15
C VAL A 85 14.87 -0.66 -12.31
N PHE A 86 15.38 -0.96 -11.11
CA PHE A 86 16.07 0.01 -10.26
C PHE A 86 17.29 0.63 -10.94
N ASP A 87 18.06 -0.14 -11.71
CA ASP A 87 19.23 0.35 -12.45
C ASP A 87 18.84 1.37 -13.51
N ARG A 88 17.66 1.21 -14.12
CA ARG A 88 17.12 2.14 -15.13
C ARG A 88 16.67 3.45 -14.50
N PHE A 89 16.04 3.43 -13.32
CA PHE A 89 15.75 4.65 -12.56
C PHE A 89 17.04 5.37 -12.14
N ALA A 90 18.02 4.63 -11.62
CA ALA A 90 19.30 5.20 -11.21
C ALA A 90 20.03 5.87 -12.39
N ALA A 91 20.04 5.25 -13.57
CA ALA A 91 20.62 5.83 -14.79
C ALA A 91 19.93 7.14 -15.23
N LEU A 92 18.64 7.31 -14.89
CA LEU A 92 17.88 8.54 -15.12
C LEU A 92 18.00 9.57 -13.98
N GLY A 93 18.77 9.27 -12.92
CA GLY A 93 18.94 10.15 -11.77
C GLY A 93 17.75 10.13 -10.80
N ALA A 94 17.02 9.01 -10.72
CA ALA A 94 15.91 8.82 -9.81
C ALA A 94 16.18 7.74 -8.76
N SER A 95 15.55 7.89 -7.60
CA SER A 95 15.45 6.86 -6.58
C SER A 95 14.04 6.29 -6.61
N ALA A 96 13.91 5.00 -6.90
CA ALA A 96 12.63 4.30 -6.89
C ALA A 96 12.45 3.45 -5.62
N ASN A 97 11.21 3.14 -5.28
CA ASN A 97 10.84 2.20 -4.23
C ASN A 97 9.42 1.66 -4.48
N ALA A 98 8.98 0.71 -3.66
CA ALA A 98 7.58 0.34 -3.54
C ALA A 98 7.25 -0.06 -2.10
N PHE A 99 5.96 -0.28 -1.84
CA PHE A 99 5.49 -0.96 -0.64
C PHE A 99 4.09 -1.54 -0.87
N THR A 100 3.82 -2.66 -0.21
CA THR A 100 2.46 -3.19 0.00
C THR A 100 2.00 -2.93 1.43
N SER A 101 0.77 -2.41 1.58
CA SER A 101 0.04 -2.32 2.84
C SER A 101 -1.10 -3.33 2.90
N PHE A 102 -1.95 -3.23 3.94
CA PHE A 102 -3.15 -4.04 4.04
C PHE A 102 -4.11 -3.85 2.86
N THR A 103 -4.28 -2.62 2.36
CA THR A 103 -5.31 -2.27 1.36
C THR A 103 -4.79 -1.85 -0.01
N GLN A 104 -3.48 -1.63 -0.16
CA GLN A 104 -2.92 -1.15 -1.42
C GLN A 104 -1.46 -1.58 -1.65
N THR A 105 -1.03 -1.51 -2.90
CA THR A 105 0.37 -1.65 -3.31
C THR A 105 0.76 -0.43 -4.12
N THR A 106 1.88 0.20 -3.77
CA THR A 106 2.31 1.47 -4.35
C THR A 106 3.74 1.39 -4.85
N TYR A 107 3.96 1.81 -6.09
CA TYR A 107 5.27 1.97 -6.72
C TYR A 107 5.57 3.45 -6.85
N LEU A 108 6.80 3.87 -6.59
CA LEU A 108 7.12 5.29 -6.51
C LEU A 108 8.54 5.60 -6.95
N PHE A 109 8.75 6.84 -7.38
CA PHE A 109 10.09 7.38 -7.54
C PHE A 109 10.17 8.85 -7.13
N SER A 110 11.40 9.28 -6.86
CA SER A 110 11.74 10.68 -6.72
C SER A 110 12.95 11.04 -7.58
N CYS A 111 12.93 12.21 -8.20
CA CYS A 111 14.00 12.68 -9.09
C CYS A 111 14.14 14.21 -9.04
N THR A 112 15.27 14.72 -9.51
CA THR A 112 15.48 16.17 -9.75
C THR A 112 15.58 16.51 -11.24
N ALA A 113 15.82 15.51 -12.08
CA ALA A 113 15.91 15.62 -13.54
C ALA A 113 15.18 14.44 -14.22
N ASN A 114 15.01 14.53 -15.55
CA ASN A 114 14.44 13.46 -16.38
C ASN A 114 13.07 12.94 -15.91
N PHE A 115 12.20 13.82 -15.39
CA PHE A 115 10.93 13.41 -14.80
C PHE A 115 10.06 12.63 -15.79
N ASP A 116 9.91 13.13 -17.02
CA ASP A 116 9.08 12.50 -18.04
C ASP A 116 9.55 11.07 -18.36
N GLN A 117 10.86 10.86 -18.48
CA GLN A 117 11.44 9.53 -18.72
C GLN A 117 11.22 8.60 -17.52
N ASN A 118 11.34 9.11 -16.29
CA ASN A 118 11.09 8.33 -15.09
C ASN A 118 9.60 8.00 -14.93
N LEU A 119 8.70 8.91 -15.31
CA LEU A 119 7.26 8.66 -15.30
C LEU A 119 6.87 7.62 -16.35
N GLN A 120 7.42 7.70 -17.57
CA GLN A 120 7.26 6.64 -18.58
C GLN A 120 7.74 5.29 -18.04
N LEU A 121 8.94 5.26 -17.44
CA LEU A 121 9.49 4.03 -16.86
C LEU A 121 8.56 3.44 -15.79
N LEU A 122 8.05 4.26 -14.88
CA LEU A 122 7.09 3.85 -13.84
C LEU A 122 5.82 3.25 -14.43
N LEU A 123 5.23 3.90 -15.43
CA LEU A 123 4.03 3.40 -16.10
C LEU A 123 4.31 2.08 -16.81
N ASP A 124 5.45 1.97 -17.50
CA ASP A 124 5.81 0.80 -18.29
C ASP A 124 6.01 -0.44 -17.41
N PHE A 125 6.87 -0.37 -16.38
CA PHE A 125 7.20 -1.56 -15.60
C PHE A 125 6.02 -2.07 -14.77
N VAL A 126 5.17 -1.15 -14.27
CA VAL A 126 3.97 -1.51 -13.53
C VAL A 126 2.89 -2.10 -14.45
N GLN A 127 2.90 -1.74 -15.74
CA GLN A 127 1.90 -2.20 -16.72
C GLN A 127 2.37 -3.39 -17.60
N GLU A 128 3.62 -3.83 -17.47
CA GLU A 128 4.24 -4.92 -18.27
C GLU A 128 4.79 -6.03 -17.35
N PRO A 129 3.94 -6.94 -16.86
CA PRO A 129 4.38 -7.99 -15.95
C PRO A 129 5.21 -9.04 -16.69
N TYR A 130 6.28 -9.51 -16.04
CA TYR A 130 7.13 -10.59 -16.54
C TYR A 130 7.31 -11.68 -15.48
N PHE A 131 6.46 -12.70 -15.54
CA PHE A 131 6.47 -13.84 -14.60
C PHE A 131 6.78 -15.13 -15.34
N THR A 132 7.93 -15.72 -15.04
CA THR A 132 8.33 -17.08 -15.46
C THR A 132 8.47 -17.97 -14.24
N GLU A 133 8.38 -19.30 -14.41
CA GLU A 133 8.61 -20.25 -13.31
C GLU A 133 9.96 -20.02 -12.62
N GLN A 134 11.02 -19.79 -13.41
CA GLN A 134 12.37 -19.55 -12.89
C GLN A 134 12.45 -18.27 -12.03
N THR A 135 11.90 -17.15 -12.53
CA THR A 135 11.92 -15.89 -11.79
C THR A 135 11.05 -15.95 -10.54
N VAL A 136 9.91 -16.67 -10.58
CA VAL A 136 9.04 -16.84 -9.41
C VAL A 136 9.71 -17.70 -8.35
N GLN A 137 10.36 -18.81 -8.72
CA GLN A 137 11.09 -19.65 -7.76
C GLN A 137 12.25 -18.90 -7.10
N LYS A 138 12.98 -18.08 -7.88
CA LYS A 138 14.02 -17.20 -7.36
C LYS A 138 13.45 -16.24 -6.31
N GLU A 139 12.33 -15.59 -6.62
CA GLU A 139 11.71 -14.60 -5.73
C GLU A 139 11.12 -15.22 -4.46
N GLN A 140 10.57 -16.44 -4.54
CA GLN A 140 10.16 -17.20 -3.35
C GLN A 140 11.29 -17.38 -2.35
N GLY A 141 12.52 -17.59 -2.84
CA GLY A 141 13.71 -17.68 -1.99
C GLY A 141 14.06 -16.36 -1.31
N ILE A 142 13.96 -15.24 -2.02
CA ILE A 142 14.25 -13.89 -1.51
C ILE A 142 13.22 -13.49 -0.45
N ILE A 143 11.93 -13.54 -0.79
CA ILE A 143 10.83 -13.23 0.15
C ILE A 143 10.86 -14.20 1.33
N GLY A 144 11.22 -15.47 1.13
CA GLY A 144 11.39 -16.43 2.22
C GLY A 144 12.50 -16.08 3.22
N GLN A 145 13.55 -15.34 2.81
CA GLN A 145 14.53 -14.79 3.76
C GLN A 145 13.99 -13.55 4.46
N GLU A 146 13.27 -12.70 3.74
CA GLU A 146 12.65 -11.49 4.30
C GLU A 146 11.63 -11.83 5.39
N ILE A 147 10.78 -12.84 5.18
CA ILE A 147 9.86 -13.35 6.21
C ILE A 147 10.61 -13.75 7.47
N LYS A 148 11.77 -14.41 7.35
CA LYS A 148 12.60 -14.76 8.52
C LYS A 148 13.18 -13.52 9.20
N MET A 149 13.57 -12.50 8.43
CA MET A 149 14.00 -11.22 9.00
C MET A 149 12.87 -10.56 9.80
N TYR A 150 11.62 -10.62 9.32
CA TYR A 150 10.46 -10.14 10.07
C TYR A 150 10.14 -11.01 11.31
N GLU A 151 10.36 -12.33 11.23
CA GLU A 151 10.28 -13.24 12.38
C GLU A 151 11.25 -12.85 13.51
N ASP A 152 12.43 -12.35 13.14
CA ASP A 152 13.47 -11.88 14.06
C ASP A 152 13.34 -10.38 14.43
N HIS A 153 12.39 -9.64 13.83
CA HIS A 153 12.21 -8.20 14.06
C HIS A 153 11.22 -7.91 15.21
N PRO A 154 11.66 -7.55 16.43
CA PRO A 154 10.80 -7.57 17.61
C PRO A 154 9.61 -6.61 17.56
N HIS A 155 9.80 -5.40 17.00
CA HIS A 155 8.70 -4.42 16.81
C HIS A 155 7.64 -4.93 15.83
N TRP A 156 8.05 -5.71 14.82
CA TRP A 156 7.12 -6.28 13.83
C TRP A 156 6.32 -7.42 14.47
N ARG A 157 7.00 -8.28 15.23
CA ARG A 157 6.37 -9.39 15.95
C ARG A 157 5.37 -8.92 17.00
N VAL A 158 5.71 -7.91 17.79
CA VAL A 158 4.77 -7.40 18.80
C VAL A 158 3.54 -6.76 18.15
N PHE A 159 3.69 -6.08 17.01
CA PHE A 159 2.58 -5.53 16.23
C PHE A 159 1.66 -6.63 15.67
N PHE A 160 2.19 -7.65 15.01
CA PHE A 160 1.35 -8.76 14.51
C PHE A 160 0.77 -9.63 15.64
N ASN A 161 1.47 -9.80 16.76
CA ASN A 161 0.92 -10.42 17.96
C ASN A 161 -0.30 -9.64 18.51
N LEU A 162 -0.30 -8.31 18.39
CA LEU A 162 -1.46 -7.49 18.71
C LEU A 162 -2.60 -7.76 17.73
N LEU A 163 -2.35 -7.71 16.41
CA LEU A 163 -3.39 -7.93 15.40
C LEU A 163 -4.01 -9.33 15.50
N GLU A 164 -3.21 -10.36 15.73
CA GLU A 164 -3.70 -11.72 16.03
C GLU A 164 -4.51 -11.80 17.32
N GLY A 165 -4.18 -10.98 18.31
CA GLY A 165 -4.96 -10.85 19.56
C GLY A 165 -6.29 -10.14 19.34
N LEU A 166 -6.36 -9.17 18.43
CA LEU A 166 -7.58 -8.39 18.15
C LEU A 166 -8.54 -9.10 17.18
N TYR A 167 -8.02 -9.72 16.13
CA TYR A 167 -8.81 -10.26 15.02
C TYR A 167 -8.83 -11.79 15.01
N GLN A 168 -10.01 -12.37 14.82
CA GLN A 168 -10.25 -13.81 14.85
C GLN A 168 -10.13 -14.42 13.45
N LYS A 169 -10.69 -13.76 12.43
CA LYS A 169 -10.79 -14.29 11.06
C LYS A 169 -10.30 -13.29 10.00
N HIS A 170 -10.45 -12.00 10.26
CA HIS A 170 -10.08 -10.96 9.30
C HIS A 170 -8.59 -11.07 8.91
N PRO A 171 -8.25 -11.04 7.60
CA PRO A 171 -6.89 -11.30 7.11
C PRO A 171 -5.85 -10.24 7.53
N VAL A 172 -6.27 -9.07 8.03
CA VAL A 172 -5.36 -8.07 8.65
C VAL A 172 -4.50 -8.66 9.76
N ARG A 173 -4.92 -9.78 10.37
CA ARG A 173 -4.13 -10.47 11.38
C ARG A 173 -2.90 -11.21 10.85
N ASN A 174 -2.84 -11.42 9.53
CA ASN A 174 -1.78 -12.15 8.86
C ASN A 174 -0.72 -11.15 8.37
N ASP A 175 0.54 -11.57 8.41
CA ASP A 175 1.65 -10.79 7.88
C ASP A 175 1.43 -10.45 6.40
N ILE A 176 1.80 -9.23 6.00
CA ILE A 176 1.68 -8.73 4.63
C ILE A 176 2.47 -9.62 3.66
N ALA A 177 3.66 -10.09 4.08
CA ALA A 177 4.50 -10.98 3.28
C ALA A 177 3.96 -12.43 3.22
N GLY A 178 2.98 -12.78 4.05
CA GLY A 178 2.48 -14.14 4.22
C GLY A 178 3.41 -15.02 5.06
N THR A 179 3.42 -16.32 4.78
CA THR A 179 4.31 -17.31 5.41
C THR A 179 5.11 -18.05 4.36
N ILE A 180 6.18 -18.74 4.77
CA ILE A 180 6.97 -19.59 3.87
C ILE A 180 6.07 -20.60 3.13
N GLU A 181 5.07 -21.17 3.82
CA GLU A 181 4.11 -22.12 3.25
C GLU A 181 3.10 -21.46 2.31
N SER A 182 2.71 -20.20 2.56
CA SER A 182 1.79 -19.50 1.66
C SER A 182 2.49 -19.10 0.36
N ILE A 183 3.69 -18.51 0.45
CA ILE A 183 4.42 -18.06 -0.74
C ILE A 183 4.91 -19.22 -1.61
N ALA A 184 5.18 -20.40 -1.03
CA ALA A 184 5.54 -21.60 -1.77
C ALA A 184 4.42 -22.10 -2.73
N ARG A 185 3.17 -21.68 -2.50
CA ARG A 185 2.01 -22.03 -3.35
C ARG A 185 1.77 -21.02 -4.47
N ILE A 186 2.51 -19.91 -4.51
CA ILE A 186 2.36 -18.86 -5.53
C ILE A 186 2.97 -19.34 -6.84
N THR A 187 2.20 -19.25 -7.93
CA THR A 187 2.63 -19.65 -9.28
C THR A 187 2.53 -18.47 -10.26
N PRO A 188 3.27 -18.50 -11.39
CA PRO A 188 3.14 -17.47 -12.43
C PRO A 188 1.69 -17.26 -12.91
N ASP A 189 0.93 -18.34 -13.10
CA ASP A 189 -0.47 -18.26 -13.52
C ASP A 189 -1.35 -17.52 -12.51
N LEU A 190 -1.14 -17.79 -11.21
CA LEU A 190 -1.83 -17.09 -10.14
C LEU A 190 -1.46 -15.60 -10.14
N LEU A 191 -0.18 -15.27 -10.26
CA LEU A 191 0.29 -13.88 -10.33
C LEU A 191 -0.31 -13.14 -11.53
N TYR A 192 -0.33 -13.76 -12.72
CA TYR A 192 -0.97 -13.15 -13.88
C TYR A 192 -2.48 -13.00 -13.73
N ARG A 193 -3.17 -13.95 -13.08
CA ARG A 193 -4.61 -13.82 -12.78
C ARG A 193 -4.85 -12.61 -11.87
N CYS A 194 -4.14 -12.52 -10.75
CA CYS A 194 -4.25 -11.41 -9.80
C CYS A 194 -3.89 -10.07 -10.42
N TYR A 195 -2.78 -10.03 -11.16
CA TYR A 195 -2.32 -8.84 -11.87
C TYR A 195 -3.40 -8.34 -12.84
N ARG A 196 -3.94 -9.20 -13.70
CA ARG A 196 -4.99 -8.81 -14.65
C ARG A 196 -6.26 -8.29 -13.99
N THR A 197 -6.59 -8.77 -12.79
CA THR A 197 -7.73 -8.28 -12.01
C THR A 197 -7.44 -6.92 -11.37
N PHE A 198 -6.36 -6.80 -10.62
CA PHE A 198 -6.15 -5.66 -9.74
C PHE A 198 -5.27 -4.55 -10.31
N TYR A 199 -4.40 -4.84 -11.28
CA TYR A 199 -3.50 -3.87 -11.94
C TYR A 199 -4.10 -3.28 -13.23
N HIS A 200 -5.40 -3.53 -13.46
CA HIS A 200 -6.12 -2.82 -14.50
C HIS A 200 -6.22 -1.32 -14.14
N PRO A 201 -5.93 -0.37 -15.05
CA PRO A 201 -5.85 1.06 -14.72
C PRO A 201 -7.10 1.63 -14.02
N ALA A 202 -8.29 1.10 -14.32
CA ALA A 202 -9.54 1.47 -13.64
C ALA A 202 -9.57 1.19 -12.11
N ASN A 203 -8.69 0.33 -11.59
CA ASN A 203 -8.51 0.05 -10.17
C ASN A 203 -7.25 0.74 -9.58
N MET A 204 -6.61 1.63 -10.35
CA MET A 204 -5.34 2.26 -9.98
C MET A 204 -5.43 3.78 -10.03
N ALA A 205 -4.46 4.43 -9.37
CA ALA A 205 -4.29 5.87 -9.44
C ALA A 205 -2.81 6.26 -9.52
N VAL A 206 -2.52 7.32 -10.27
CA VAL A 206 -1.21 7.97 -10.30
C VAL A 206 -1.35 9.32 -9.61
N PHE A 207 -0.41 9.64 -8.71
CA PHE A 207 -0.30 10.97 -8.13
C PHE A 207 1.11 11.49 -8.35
N VAL A 208 1.24 12.70 -8.89
CA VAL A 208 2.52 13.37 -9.10
C VAL A 208 2.53 14.73 -8.41
N VAL A 209 3.70 15.10 -7.90
CA VAL A 209 3.93 16.40 -7.26
C VAL A 209 5.32 16.93 -7.62
N GLY A 210 5.40 18.23 -7.87
CA GLY A 210 6.66 18.90 -8.21
C GLY A 210 6.43 20.06 -9.17
N ASP A 211 7.50 20.73 -9.59
CA ASP A 211 7.44 21.78 -10.61
C ASP A 211 7.15 21.16 -11.99
N LEU A 212 5.85 21.07 -12.33
CA LEU A 212 5.31 20.25 -13.41
C LEU A 212 4.17 20.98 -14.12
N GLU A 213 4.10 20.83 -15.44
CA GLU A 213 2.97 21.29 -16.26
C GLU A 213 1.87 20.20 -16.32
N PRO A 214 0.67 20.43 -15.75
CA PRO A 214 -0.37 19.40 -15.67
C PRO A 214 -0.76 18.77 -17.01
N ASP A 215 -0.89 19.59 -18.06
CA ASP A 215 -1.29 19.11 -19.38
C ASP A 215 -0.23 18.20 -20.01
N GLN A 216 1.06 18.45 -19.77
CA GLN A 216 2.15 17.61 -20.24
C GLN A 216 2.13 16.24 -19.54
N VAL A 217 1.91 16.23 -18.22
CA VAL A 217 1.79 14.98 -17.45
C VAL A 217 0.56 14.20 -17.90
N GLY A 218 -0.60 14.87 -18.05
CA GLY A 218 -1.83 14.25 -18.53
C GLY A 218 -1.65 13.60 -19.89
N TRP A 219 -1.04 14.32 -20.85
CA TRP A 219 -0.73 13.79 -22.17
C TRP A 219 0.21 12.58 -22.10
N LEU A 220 1.26 12.65 -21.27
CA LEU A 220 2.24 11.57 -21.16
C LEU A 220 1.62 10.26 -20.67
N VAL A 221 0.73 10.36 -19.68
CA VAL A 221 0.04 9.20 -19.12
C VAL A 221 -0.96 8.63 -20.13
N GLU A 222 -1.72 9.49 -20.82
CA GLU A 222 -2.67 9.05 -21.85
C GLU A 222 -1.96 8.37 -23.03
N ASP A 223 -0.88 8.97 -23.54
CA ASP A 223 -0.08 8.43 -24.64
C ASP A 223 0.52 7.06 -24.30
N ASN A 224 0.97 6.86 -23.05
CA ASN A 224 1.47 5.58 -22.58
C ASN A 224 0.39 4.48 -22.51
N LEU A 225 -0.81 4.82 -22.03
CA LEU A 225 -1.88 3.84 -21.81
C LEU A 225 -2.66 3.49 -23.08
N ALA A 226 -2.83 4.43 -24.01
CA ALA A 226 -3.59 4.27 -25.25
C ALA A 226 -3.20 3.02 -26.08
N PRO A 227 -1.91 2.68 -26.32
CA PRO A 227 -1.54 1.52 -27.12
C PRO A 227 -1.80 0.16 -26.44
N ARG A 228 -1.99 0.12 -25.11
CA ARG A 228 -1.99 -1.11 -24.29
C ARG A 228 -3.27 -1.96 -24.39
N ARG A 229 -4.32 -1.47 -25.07
CA ARG A 229 -5.59 -2.19 -25.38
C ARG A 229 -6.14 -3.02 -24.22
N TYR A 230 -6.50 -2.35 -23.13
CA TYR A 230 -7.09 -2.98 -21.96
C TYR A 230 -8.45 -3.63 -22.28
N LYS A 231 -8.68 -4.83 -21.73
CA LYS A 231 -10.01 -5.44 -21.73
C LYS A 231 -10.87 -4.76 -20.67
N PRO A 232 -12.17 -4.54 -20.89
CA PRO A 232 -13.05 -4.01 -19.87
C PRO A 232 -12.95 -4.81 -18.57
N LEU A 233 -12.70 -4.09 -17.47
CA LEU A 233 -12.68 -4.69 -16.14
C LEU A 233 -14.12 -4.94 -15.66
N GLY A 234 -14.39 -6.16 -15.21
CA GLY A 234 -15.62 -6.48 -14.50
C GLY A 234 -15.68 -5.83 -13.11
N THR A 235 -16.76 -6.08 -12.35
CA THR A 235 -16.83 -5.56 -10.97
C THR A 235 -16.04 -6.47 -10.04
N ILE A 236 -14.97 -5.94 -9.43
CA ILE A 236 -14.23 -6.66 -8.39
C ILE A 236 -15.05 -6.66 -7.10
N VAL A 237 -15.48 -7.85 -6.67
CA VAL A 237 -16.17 -8.05 -5.40
C VAL A 237 -15.22 -8.72 -4.42
N ARG A 238 -14.77 -7.96 -3.41
CA ARG A 238 -13.94 -8.45 -2.31
C ARG A 238 -14.80 -9.21 -1.30
N LEU A 239 -14.31 -10.36 -0.84
CA LEU A 239 -15.06 -11.28 0.02
C LEU A 239 -14.35 -11.42 1.36
N PHE A 240 -14.80 -10.68 2.37
CA PHE A 240 -14.24 -10.75 3.72
C PHE A 240 -15.05 -11.69 4.62
N PRO A 241 -14.41 -12.37 5.58
CA PRO A 241 -15.14 -13.15 6.58
C PRO A 241 -15.93 -12.24 7.52
N GLU A 242 -17.03 -12.75 8.08
CA GLU A 242 -17.73 -12.08 9.18
C GLU A 242 -16.86 -12.11 10.45
N GLU A 243 -16.31 -10.96 10.80
CA GLU A 243 -15.41 -10.76 11.93
C GLU A 243 -16.19 -10.42 13.20
N PRO A 244 -16.04 -11.21 14.29
CA PRO A 244 -16.73 -10.92 15.55
C PRO A 244 -16.26 -9.62 16.21
N GLU A 245 -17.16 -8.93 16.90
CA GLU A 245 -16.84 -7.70 17.67
C GLU A 245 -15.85 -7.95 18.82
N LYS A 246 -15.85 -9.17 19.37
CA LYS A 246 -14.94 -9.55 20.46
C LYS A 246 -13.52 -9.78 19.94
N ILE A 247 -12.53 -9.39 20.74
CA ILE A 247 -11.12 -9.73 20.51
C ILE A 247 -10.90 -11.25 20.54
N ASN A 248 -9.86 -11.72 19.86
CA ASN A 248 -9.47 -13.12 19.82
C ASN A 248 -8.79 -13.56 21.13
N ARG A 249 -7.83 -12.78 21.62
CA ARG A 249 -7.03 -13.09 22.81
C ARG A 249 -6.70 -11.83 23.60
N ARG A 250 -6.81 -11.89 24.94
CA ARG A 250 -6.53 -10.75 25.84
C ARG A 250 -5.05 -10.44 26.02
N ARG A 251 -4.17 -11.43 25.87
CA ARG A 251 -2.73 -11.29 26.08
C ARG A 251 -1.97 -12.31 25.23
N THR A 252 -0.96 -11.83 24.53
CA THR A 252 0.03 -12.64 23.82
C THR A 252 1.40 -12.23 24.37
N VAL A 253 2.27 -13.22 24.60
CA VAL A 253 3.66 -13.00 25.02
C VAL A 253 4.52 -13.88 24.14
N GLN A 254 5.58 -13.30 23.60
CA GLN A 254 6.59 -13.98 22.81
C GLN A 254 7.96 -13.57 23.34
N GLU A 255 8.86 -14.55 23.48
CA GLU A 255 10.24 -14.31 23.88
C GLU A 255 11.10 -14.14 22.62
N LEU A 256 11.84 -13.04 22.55
CA LEU A 256 12.77 -12.67 21.48
C LEU A 256 14.03 -12.06 22.12
N VAL A 257 15.11 -11.95 21.34
CA VAL A 257 16.34 -11.28 21.78
C VAL A 257 16.12 -9.76 21.72
N VAL A 258 15.72 -9.17 22.84
CA VAL A 258 15.52 -7.72 23.00
C VAL A 258 16.29 -7.20 24.22
N SER A 259 16.74 -5.95 24.16
CA SER A 259 17.39 -5.29 25.30
C SER A 259 16.39 -4.98 26.42
N ASP A 260 15.18 -4.57 26.03
CA ASP A 260 14.10 -4.16 26.92
C ASP A 260 12.76 -4.77 26.46
N PRO A 261 11.80 -5.02 27.38
CA PRO A 261 10.48 -5.53 26.99
C PRO A 261 9.72 -4.56 26.09
N LEU A 262 9.23 -5.06 24.95
CA LEU A 262 8.32 -4.32 24.07
C LEU A 262 6.87 -4.73 24.34
N PHE A 263 5.94 -3.78 24.32
CA PHE A 263 4.51 -4.09 24.47
C PHE A 263 3.64 -3.17 23.62
N PHE A 264 2.51 -3.72 23.19
CA PHE A 264 1.44 -3.01 22.50
C PHE A 264 0.12 -3.25 23.23
N ILE A 265 -0.70 -2.20 23.36
CA ILE A 265 -2.07 -2.30 23.86
C ILE A 265 -2.97 -1.79 22.73
N GLY A 266 -3.90 -2.63 22.28
CA GLY A 266 -4.82 -2.28 21.20
C GLY A 266 -6.27 -2.45 21.60
N PHE A 267 -7.11 -1.65 20.94
CA PHE A 267 -8.56 -1.70 21.04
C PHE A 267 -9.13 -1.95 19.66
N LYS A 268 -10.06 -2.90 19.56
CA LYS A 268 -10.71 -3.20 18.29
C LYS A 268 -11.84 -2.21 18.04
N ASP A 269 -11.70 -1.37 17.01
CA ASP A 269 -12.79 -0.50 16.57
C ASP A 269 -13.79 -1.30 15.72
N THR A 270 -14.97 -1.56 16.27
CA THR A 270 -16.03 -2.35 15.61
C THR A 270 -16.90 -1.53 14.65
N VAL A 271 -16.67 -0.22 14.56
CA VAL A 271 -17.43 0.70 13.71
C VAL A 271 -16.71 0.97 12.40
N VAL A 272 -15.38 0.89 12.36
CA VAL A 272 -14.54 1.31 11.22
C VAL A 272 -14.97 0.71 9.87
N GLY A 273 -15.27 -0.59 9.83
CA GLY A 273 -15.69 -1.28 8.60
C GLY A 273 -17.07 -0.83 8.05
N LYS A 274 -17.82 -0.01 8.79
CA LYS A 274 -19.11 0.55 8.40
C LYS A 274 -19.00 2.00 7.91
N LEU A 275 -17.84 2.63 8.05
CA LEU A 275 -17.59 4.03 7.69
C LEU A 275 -16.90 4.11 6.33
N ARG A 276 -17.17 5.19 5.59
CA ARG A 276 -16.51 5.46 4.30
C ARG A 276 -16.27 6.95 4.12
N GLY A 277 -15.30 7.28 3.25
CA GLY A 277 -15.04 8.64 2.80
C GLY A 277 -14.88 9.63 3.97
N ARG A 278 -15.68 10.69 3.98
CA ARG A 278 -15.60 11.75 4.99
C ARG A 278 -15.92 11.26 6.41
N GLU A 279 -16.75 10.25 6.57
CA GLU A 279 -17.09 9.73 7.91
C GLU A 279 -15.92 8.93 8.50
N LEU A 280 -15.24 8.14 7.67
CA LEU A 280 -14.02 7.41 8.04
C LEU A 280 -12.89 8.38 8.41
N MET A 281 -12.63 9.36 7.54
CA MET A 281 -11.64 10.42 7.80
C MET A 281 -11.95 11.19 9.08
N ARG A 282 -13.23 11.51 9.33
CA ARG A 282 -13.63 12.15 10.57
C ARG A 282 -13.38 11.27 11.79
N ARG A 283 -13.65 9.96 11.69
CA ARG A 283 -13.39 9.00 12.77
C ARG A 283 -11.90 8.93 13.09
N GLU A 284 -11.05 8.86 12.07
CA GLU A 284 -9.60 8.85 12.19
C GLU A 284 -9.08 10.08 12.95
N ILE A 285 -9.39 11.29 12.45
CA ILE A 285 -8.99 12.55 13.09
C ILE A 285 -9.47 12.64 14.55
N LEU A 286 -10.71 12.22 14.82
CA LEU A 286 -11.25 12.26 16.19
C LEU A 286 -10.55 11.28 17.13
N MET A 287 -10.16 10.10 16.64
CA MET A 287 -9.44 9.11 17.43
C MET A 287 -7.98 9.53 17.64
N GLU A 288 -7.30 10.07 16.63
CA GLU A 288 -5.95 10.65 16.78
C GLU A 288 -5.94 11.77 17.83
N LEU A 289 -6.87 12.71 17.75
CA LEU A 289 -7.00 13.78 18.76
C LEU A 289 -7.28 13.24 20.15
N LEU A 290 -8.13 12.20 20.26
CA LEU A 290 -8.41 11.57 21.55
C LEU A 290 -7.16 10.91 22.13
N LEU A 291 -6.38 10.22 21.30
CA LEU A 291 -5.13 9.59 21.72
C LEU A 291 -4.08 10.62 22.13
N ASP A 292 -3.95 11.73 21.41
CA ASP A 292 -3.04 12.82 21.77
C ASP A 292 -3.40 13.45 23.11
N ILE A 293 -4.70 13.68 23.38
CA ILE A 293 -5.19 14.20 24.68
C ILE A 293 -4.89 13.25 25.85
N ILE A 294 -4.78 11.93 25.60
CA ILE A 294 -4.57 10.94 26.66
C ILE A 294 -3.08 10.59 26.83
N PHE A 295 -2.38 10.37 25.72
CA PHE A 295 -1.04 9.78 25.65
C PHE A 295 0.01 10.72 25.05
N GLY A 296 -0.37 11.92 24.62
CA GLY A 296 0.57 12.88 24.04
C GLY A 296 1.71 13.24 24.99
N ILE A 297 2.88 13.56 24.45
CA ILE A 297 4.11 13.84 25.21
C ILE A 297 3.97 15.00 26.22
N SER A 298 3.03 15.91 25.97
CA SER A 298 2.74 17.04 26.85
C SER A 298 1.75 16.70 27.98
N GLU A 299 1.17 15.49 27.96
CA GLU A 299 0.12 15.10 28.87
C GLU A 299 0.65 14.59 30.20
N LYS A 300 -0.18 14.73 31.24
CA LYS A 300 0.18 14.34 32.61
C LYS A 300 0.51 12.85 32.73
N LEU A 301 -0.24 12.00 32.02
CA LEU A 301 -0.05 10.56 32.04
C LEU A 301 1.33 10.19 31.49
N TYR A 302 1.68 10.68 30.29
CA TYR A 302 3.00 10.47 29.69
C TYR A 302 4.12 10.91 30.64
N ASN A 303 4.04 12.15 31.12
CA ASN A 303 5.05 12.71 32.02
C ASN A 303 5.18 11.94 33.35
N GLN A 304 4.10 11.37 33.85
CA GLN A 304 4.13 10.53 35.04
C GLN A 304 4.84 9.21 34.75
N LEU A 305 4.40 8.48 33.72
CA LEU A 305 4.98 7.19 33.35
C LEU A 305 6.47 7.30 33.01
N TYR A 306 6.86 8.38 32.32
CA TYR A 306 8.25 8.65 31.96
C TYR A 306 9.12 8.93 33.20
N ARG A 307 8.63 9.73 34.17
CA ARG A 307 9.36 9.99 35.43
C ARG A 307 9.47 8.77 36.34
N GLU A 308 8.54 7.83 36.22
CA GLU A 308 8.54 6.56 36.95
C GLU A 308 9.38 5.48 36.25
N ASP A 309 10.10 5.82 35.16
CA ASP A 309 10.90 4.92 34.33
C ASP A 309 10.09 3.71 33.78
N LEU A 310 8.78 3.90 33.55
CA LEU A 310 7.89 2.86 33.01
C LEU A 310 7.79 2.87 31.48
N ILE A 311 8.14 3.99 30.86
CA ILE A 311 8.15 4.20 29.40
C ILE A 311 9.37 5.05 29.01
N ASP A 312 9.70 5.08 27.73
CA ASP A 312 10.75 5.92 27.15
C ASP A 312 10.17 6.97 26.16
N GLU A 313 11.06 7.66 25.45
CA GLU A 313 10.71 8.63 24.40
C GLU A 313 10.00 8.02 23.18
N ASN A 314 10.04 6.70 23.01
CA ASN A 314 9.40 5.99 21.89
C ASN A 314 7.96 5.58 22.21
N PHE A 315 7.50 5.74 23.45
CA PHE A 315 6.11 5.48 23.81
C PHE A 315 5.17 6.48 23.11
N GLY A 316 4.14 5.93 22.48
CA GLY A 316 3.13 6.73 21.78
C GLY A 316 1.85 5.93 21.57
N ALA A 317 0.89 6.58 20.94
CA ALA A 317 -0.36 5.96 20.55
C ALA A 317 -0.74 6.43 19.15
N GLU A 318 -1.26 5.50 18.35
CA GLU A 318 -1.71 5.76 16.98
C GLU A 318 -3.07 5.12 16.75
N TYR A 319 -3.78 5.65 15.76
CA TYR A 319 -5.01 5.08 15.27
C TYR A 319 -5.00 5.13 13.75
N THR A 320 -5.35 4.02 13.11
CA THR A 320 -5.45 3.92 11.66
C THR A 320 -6.81 3.36 11.31
N ALA A 321 -7.51 4.01 10.38
CA ALA A 321 -8.82 3.59 9.92
C ALA A 321 -8.84 3.41 8.41
N GLU A 322 -8.65 2.16 7.97
CA GLU A 322 -8.74 1.79 6.57
C GLU A 322 -10.07 1.11 6.24
N TYR A 323 -10.58 1.39 5.04
CA TYR A 323 -11.79 0.77 4.52
C TYR A 323 -11.43 -0.44 3.65
N ASN A 324 -12.09 -1.57 3.93
CA ASN A 324 -11.90 -2.88 3.28
C ASN A 324 -12.40 -2.96 1.83
#